data_AF-A0A484ZRU3-F1
#
_entry.id   AF-A0A484ZRU3-F1
#
_cell.length_a   1.000
_cell.length_b   1.000
_cell.length_c   1.000
_cell.angle_alpha   90.00
_cell.angle_beta   90.00
_cell.angle_gamma   90.00
#
_symmetry.space_group_name_H-M   'P 1'
#
loop_
_entity.id
_entity.type
_entity.pdbx_description
1 polymer ?
#
loop_
_entity_poly.entity_id
_entity_poly.type
_entity_poly.pdbx_seq_one_letter_code
_entity_poly.pdbx_strand_id
1 'polypeptide(L)'
;MKKIRKGLLLMGVFAAFSTSVFADINMNKKPSINLSNPTIEPVTEEIIQTDIIVIGGGLSGMSAGLTAAEQGAKVVIFEKLPSLGGAGVYPEGSLGVGTKLQKRKAKEQRLMTLLVKRLIFITGE
;
A
#
# COMPACT_ATOMS: atom_id res chain seq x y z
N MET A 1 -30.98 -4.27 -32.39
CA MET A 1 -29.66 -4.28 -31.71
C MET A 1 -29.32 -2.88 -31.21
N LYS A 2 -29.62 -2.57 -29.95
CA LYS A 2 -29.32 -1.25 -29.34
C LYS A 2 -27.85 -1.22 -28.91
N LYS A 3 -27.05 -0.41 -29.59
CA LYS A 3 -25.66 -0.10 -29.24
C LYS A 3 -25.62 0.61 -27.88
N ILE A 4 -25.35 -0.15 -26.82
CA ILE A 4 -25.08 0.40 -25.48
C ILE A 4 -23.70 1.06 -25.53
N ARG A 5 -23.64 2.34 -25.14
CA ARG A 5 -22.43 3.18 -25.14
C ARG A 5 -21.45 2.66 -24.08
N LYS A 6 -20.37 2.01 -24.52
CA LYS A 6 -19.29 1.46 -23.67
C LYS A 6 -18.61 2.48 -22.75
N GLY A 7 -18.80 3.78 -22.97
CA GLY A 7 -18.21 4.84 -22.13
C GLY A 7 -18.93 5.10 -20.80
N LEU A 8 -20.21 4.74 -20.66
CA LEU A 8 -20.97 5.05 -19.45
C LEU A 8 -20.72 4.03 -18.31
N LEU A 9 -20.33 2.81 -18.65
CA LEU A 9 -20.08 1.74 -17.67
C LEU A 9 -18.73 1.91 -16.96
N LEU A 10 -17.76 2.58 -17.60
CA LEU A 10 -16.42 2.80 -17.03
C LEU A 10 -16.39 3.95 -15.99
N MET A 11 -17.27 4.94 -16.12
CA MET A 11 -17.44 6.02 -15.13
C MET A 11 -18.12 5.54 -13.84
N GLY A 12 -18.97 4.50 -13.91
CA GLY A 12 -19.64 3.92 -12.73
C GLY A 12 -18.71 3.12 -11.83
N VAL A 13 -17.70 2.44 -12.41
CA VAL A 13 -16.74 1.63 -11.65
C VAL A 13 -15.68 2.50 -10.95
N PHE A 14 -15.31 3.65 -11.52
CA PHE A 14 -14.38 4.59 -10.88
C PHE A 14 -15.02 5.38 -9.73
N ALA A 15 -16.30 5.74 -9.83
CA ALA A 15 -17.00 6.45 -8.75
C ALA A 15 -17.24 5.56 -7.52
N ALA A 16 -17.53 4.27 -7.71
CA ALA A 16 -17.79 3.34 -6.62
C ALA A 16 -16.54 2.95 -5.81
N PHE A 17 -15.34 3.02 -6.42
CA PHE A 17 -14.07 2.77 -5.73
C PHE A 17 -13.53 3.98 -4.96
N SER A 18 -13.90 5.21 -5.37
CA SER A 18 -13.42 6.43 -4.71
C SER A 18 -14.14 6.75 -3.40
N THR A 19 -15.40 6.35 -3.25
CA THR A 19 -16.20 6.65 -2.04
C THR A 19 -16.10 5.55 -0.98
N SER A 20 -15.80 4.31 -1.35
CA SER A 20 -15.61 3.20 -0.41
C SER A 20 -14.23 3.20 0.26
N VAL A 21 -13.30 4.04 -0.17
CA VAL A 21 -12.00 4.29 0.48
C VAL A 21 -12.02 5.53 1.37
N PHE A 22 -13.06 6.38 1.31
CA PHE A 22 -13.09 7.68 2.01
C PHE A 22 -14.20 7.86 3.07
N ALA A 23 -15.06 6.87 3.31
CA ALA A 23 -16.12 6.97 4.31
C ALA A 23 -15.80 6.14 5.56
N ASP A 24 -14.92 6.66 6.43
CA ASP A 24 -15.09 6.68 7.90
C ASP A 24 -13.85 7.18 8.68
N ILE A 25 -13.13 8.18 8.14
CA ILE A 25 -12.15 8.95 8.94
C ILE A 25 -12.88 10.15 9.55
N ASN A 26 -13.88 9.92 10.39
CA ASN A 26 -14.43 10.97 11.25
C ASN A 26 -13.59 11.06 12.53
N MET A 27 -12.40 11.65 12.42
CA MET A 27 -11.48 11.91 13.55
C MET A 27 -11.94 13.03 14.50
N ASN A 28 -13.20 13.48 14.42
CA ASN A 28 -13.68 14.60 15.25
C ASN A 28 -14.57 14.20 16.43
N LYS A 29 -14.75 12.90 16.72
CA LYS A 29 -15.34 12.47 18.00
C LYS A 29 -14.28 12.52 19.10
N LYS A 30 -13.81 13.73 19.44
CA LYS A 30 -13.08 13.95 20.69
C LYS A 30 -14.06 13.55 21.81
N PRO A 31 -13.74 12.57 22.68
CA PRO A 31 -14.64 12.19 23.75
C PRO A 31 -14.79 13.38 24.70
N SER A 32 -15.87 14.15 24.53
CA SER A 32 -16.28 15.18 25.46
C SER A 32 -16.96 14.49 26.63
N ILE A 33 -16.21 14.29 27.71
CA ILE A 33 -16.77 13.78 28.96
C ILE A 33 -17.67 14.88 29.52
N ASN A 34 -18.99 14.70 29.44
CA ASN A 34 -19.92 15.58 30.12
C ASN A 34 -19.88 15.23 31.62
N LEU A 35 -19.09 16.00 32.38
CA LEU A 35 -18.81 15.77 33.80
C LEU A 35 -20.05 15.91 34.70
N SER A 36 -21.17 16.43 34.16
CA SER A 36 -22.42 16.64 34.89
C SER A 36 -23.39 15.45 34.82
N ASN A 37 -23.19 14.51 33.88
CA ASN A 37 -23.98 13.29 33.79
C ASN A 37 -23.19 12.18 33.06
N PRO A 38 -22.55 11.23 33.77
CA PRO A 38 -21.80 10.13 33.15
C PRO A 38 -22.76 9.08 32.60
N THR A 39 -23.52 9.43 31.56
CA THR A 39 -24.15 8.43 30.69
C THR A 39 -23.06 7.91 29.77
N ILE A 40 -22.38 6.85 30.21
CA ILE A 40 -21.48 6.07 29.37
C ILE A 40 -22.37 5.46 28.29
N GLU A 41 -22.33 5.99 27.07
CA GLU A 41 -22.95 5.28 25.95
C GLU A 41 -22.34 3.87 25.91
N PRO A 42 -23.15 2.80 25.81
CA PRO A 42 -22.65 1.44 25.91
C PRO A 42 -21.56 1.26 24.86
N VAL A 43 -20.33 1.03 25.31
CA VAL A 43 -19.23 0.62 24.44
C VAL A 43 -19.65 -0.74 23.90
N THR A 44 -20.08 -0.78 22.64
CA THR A 44 -20.38 -2.04 21.96
C THR A 44 -19.06 -2.78 21.79
N GLU A 45 -18.89 -3.87 22.55
CA GLU A 45 -17.76 -4.77 22.37
C GLU A 45 -17.90 -5.47 21.01
N GLU A 46 -17.10 -5.05 20.04
CA GLU A 46 -16.99 -5.73 18.76
C GLU A 46 -15.99 -6.88 18.88
N ILE A 47 -16.49 -8.11 18.80
CA ILE A 47 -15.65 -9.32 18.83
C ILE A 47 -15.25 -9.68 17.41
N ILE A 48 -13.96 -9.56 17.10
CA ILE A 48 -13.41 -9.95 15.81
C ILE A 48 -12.72 -11.31 15.94
N GLN A 49 -13.33 -12.36 15.39
CA GLN A 49 -12.72 -13.69 15.32
C GLN A 49 -11.76 -13.79 14.13
N THR A 50 -10.50 -14.16 14.37
CA THR A 50 -9.45 -14.24 13.36
C THR A 50 -8.43 -15.33 13.73
N ASP A 51 -7.68 -15.85 12.77
CA ASP A 51 -6.67 -16.87 13.03
C ASP A 51 -5.35 -16.25 13.52
N ILE A 52 -4.99 -15.08 12.95
CA ILE A 52 -3.75 -14.37 13.28
C ILE A 52 -4.04 -12.89 13.53
N ILE A 53 -3.43 -12.36 14.60
CA ILE A 53 -3.41 -10.93 14.89
C ILE A 53 -1.99 -10.41 14.69
N VAL A 54 -1.86 -9.33 13.92
CA VAL A 54 -0.60 -8.60 13.74
C VAL A 54 -0.71 -7.25 14.44
N ILE A 55 0.26 -6.94 15.29
CA ILE A 55 0.35 -5.65 15.98
C ILE A 55 1.43 -4.80 15.31
N GLY A 56 1.02 -3.68 14.72
CA GLY A 56 1.85 -2.75 13.96
C GLY A 56 1.62 -2.85 12.45
N GLY A 57 1.16 -1.76 11.84
CA GLY A 57 0.89 -1.60 10.41
C GLY A 57 2.08 -1.08 9.60
N GLY A 58 3.31 -1.36 10.03
CA GLY A 58 4.54 -1.02 9.29
C GLY A 58 4.82 -2.00 8.13
N LEU A 59 5.96 -1.81 7.44
CA LEU A 59 6.37 -2.70 6.33
C LEU A 59 6.42 -4.18 6.75
N SER A 60 6.98 -4.48 7.92
CA SER A 60 7.08 -5.84 8.43
C SER A 60 5.72 -6.43 8.78
N GLY A 61 4.86 -5.68 9.47
CA GLY A 61 3.53 -6.14 9.88
C GLY A 61 2.60 -6.37 8.69
N MET A 62 2.59 -5.45 7.71
CA MET A 62 1.84 -5.65 6.47
C MET A 62 2.36 -6.84 5.67
N SER A 63 3.70 -7.02 5.58
CA SER A 63 4.29 -8.17 4.89
C SER A 63 3.95 -9.49 5.58
N ALA A 64 3.98 -9.53 6.91
CA ALA A 64 3.61 -10.71 7.69
C ALA A 64 2.13 -11.05 7.51
N GLY A 65 1.25 -10.04 7.59
CA GLY A 65 -0.18 -10.21 7.40
C GLY A 65 -0.52 -10.68 5.98
N LEU A 66 0.10 -10.09 4.95
CA LEU A 66 -0.07 -10.53 3.56
C LEU A 66 0.37 -11.98 3.37
N THR A 67 1.56 -12.35 3.88
CA THR A 67 2.08 -13.72 3.76
C THR A 67 1.15 -14.74 4.40
N ALA A 68 0.61 -14.42 5.59
CA ALA A 68 -0.36 -15.27 6.28
C ALA A 68 -1.69 -15.36 5.52
N ALA A 69 -2.19 -14.25 4.98
CA ALA A 69 -3.41 -14.22 4.20
C ALA A 69 -3.27 -15.01 2.89
N GLU A 70 -2.12 -14.95 2.22
CA GLU A 70 -1.82 -15.78 1.03
C GLU A 70 -1.80 -17.29 1.35
N GLN A 71 -1.57 -17.66 2.61
CA GLN A 71 -1.67 -19.03 3.11
C GLN A 71 -3.08 -19.41 3.58
N GLY A 72 -4.06 -18.50 3.43
CA GLY A 72 -5.47 -18.74 3.74
C GLY A 72 -5.88 -18.40 5.18
N ALA A 73 -5.02 -17.81 6.00
CA ALA A 73 -5.38 -17.37 7.34
C ALA A 73 -6.28 -16.13 7.28
N LYS A 74 -7.27 -16.04 8.17
CA LYS A 74 -7.95 -14.78 8.48
C LYS A 74 -7.03 -13.95 9.37
N VAL A 75 -6.67 -12.75 8.90
CA VAL A 75 -5.71 -11.87 9.57
C VAL A 75 -6.33 -10.52 9.90
N VAL A 76 -6.06 -10.01 11.10
CA VAL A 76 -6.36 -8.64 11.51
C VAL A 76 -5.05 -7.93 11.85
N ILE A 77 -4.87 -6.71 11.35
CA ILE A 77 -3.72 -5.85 11.66
C ILE A 77 -4.20 -4.66 12.47
N PHE A 78 -3.59 -4.43 13.63
CA PHE A 78 -3.81 -3.23 14.43
C PHE A 78 -2.66 -2.23 14.23
N GLU A 79 -3.01 -0.97 14.01
CA GLU A 79 -2.07 0.16 13.96
C GLU A 79 -2.57 1.25 14.90
N LYS A 80 -1.65 1.81 15.69
CA LYS A 80 -1.95 2.89 16.62
C LYS A 80 -2.03 4.24 15.91
N LEU A 81 -1.24 4.43 14.86
CA LEU A 81 -1.22 5.66 14.08
C LEU A 81 -2.46 5.79 13.19
N PRO A 82 -2.85 7.02 12.81
CA PRO A 82 -3.98 7.25 11.90
C PRO A 82 -3.78 6.66 10.49
N SER A 83 -2.55 6.25 10.16
CA SER A 83 -2.18 5.72 8.85
C SER A 83 -1.21 4.55 8.98
N LEU A 84 -1.25 3.67 7.98
CA LEU A 84 -0.31 2.56 7.83
C LEU A 84 1.08 3.07 7.38
N GLY A 85 2.06 2.17 7.46
CA GLY A 85 3.40 2.32 6.90
C GLY A 85 4.48 2.63 7.93
N GLY A 86 4.16 3.31 9.03
CA GLY A 86 5.12 3.62 10.10
C GLY A 86 6.42 4.25 9.57
N ALA A 87 7.58 3.75 10.03
CA ALA A 87 8.89 4.19 9.52
C ALA A 87 9.10 3.92 8.02
N GLY A 88 8.36 2.98 7.43
CA GLY A 88 8.43 2.66 6.01
C GLY A 88 7.93 3.75 5.08
N VAL A 89 7.24 4.76 5.60
CA VAL A 89 6.81 5.96 4.84
C VAL A 89 7.99 6.91 4.59
N TYR A 90 9.07 6.79 5.38
CA TYR A 90 10.29 7.59 5.24
C TYR A 90 11.50 6.70 4.93
N PRO A 91 11.50 5.93 3.82
CA PRO A 91 12.62 5.06 3.50
C PRO A 91 13.78 5.90 2.95
N GLU A 92 14.89 5.94 3.68
CA GLU A 92 16.12 6.59 3.22
C GLU A 92 17.02 5.57 2.50
N GLY A 93 16.68 5.27 1.25
CA GLY A 93 17.56 4.51 0.35
C GLY A 93 16.95 3.24 -0.24
N SER A 94 17.82 2.46 -0.91
CA SER A 94 17.41 1.24 -1.59
C SER A 94 17.35 0.06 -0.62
N LEU A 95 16.21 -0.61 -0.56
CA LEU A 95 16.01 -1.80 0.27
C LEU A 95 16.53 -3.10 -0.38
N GLY A 96 17.29 -3.04 -1.49
CA GLY A 96 17.70 -4.24 -2.21
C GLY A 96 19.05 -4.13 -2.93
N VAL A 97 19.89 -5.15 -2.76
CA VAL A 97 21.18 -5.32 -3.43
C VAL A 97 21.16 -6.58 -4.30
N GLY A 98 21.71 -6.51 -5.51
CA GLY A 98 21.78 -7.62 -6.47
C GLY A 98 20.50 -7.85 -7.29
N THR A 99 19.61 -6.86 -7.35
CA THR A 99 18.29 -7.03 -8.00
C THR A 99 18.40 -7.26 -9.50
N LYS A 100 17.37 -7.90 -10.10
CA LYS A 100 17.27 -8.07 -11.56
C LYS A 100 17.35 -6.72 -12.30
N LEU A 101 16.80 -5.66 -11.71
CA LEU A 101 16.87 -4.29 -12.25
C LEU A 101 18.30 -3.75 -12.26
N GLN A 102 19.05 -3.92 -11.17
CA GLN A 102 20.47 -3.52 -11.11
C GLN A 102 21.29 -4.26 -12.17
N LYS A 103 21.10 -5.57 -12.32
CA LYS A 103 21.80 -6.38 -13.33
C LYS A 103 21.45 -5.96 -14.76
N ARG A 104 20.17 -5.64 -15.04
CA ARG A 104 19.72 -5.16 -16.35
C ARG A 104 20.36 -3.83 -16.71
N LYS A 105 20.33 -2.85 -15.80
CA LYS A 105 20.97 -1.54 -15.99
C LYS A 105 22.47 -1.67 -16.23
N ALA A 106 23.16 -2.53 -15.48
CA ALA A 106 24.59 -2.78 -15.69
C ALA A 106 24.88 -3.37 -17.09
N LYS A 107 24.02 -4.28 -17.57
CA LYS A 107 24.13 -4.85 -18.92
C LYS A 107 23.88 -3.79 -19.99
N GLU A 108 22.86 -2.95 -19.83
CA GLU A 108 22.53 -1.85 -20.73
C GLU A 108 23.68 -0.84 -20.81
N GLN A 109 24.21 -0.40 -19.67
CA GLN A 109 25.37 0.49 -19.61
C GLN A 109 26.59 -0.12 -20.30
N ARG A 110 26.88 -1.40 -20.05
CA ARG A 110 27.97 -2.12 -20.72
C ARG A 110 27.74 -2.16 -22.24
N LEU A 111 26.52 -2.41 -22.70
CA LEU A 111 26.19 -2.43 -24.12
C LEU A 111 26.41 -1.05 -24.74
N MET A 112 25.96 0.01 -24.08
CA MET A 112 26.15 1.39 -24.53
C MET A 112 27.64 1.76 -24.60
N THR A 113 28.43 1.40 -23.58
CA THR A 113 29.89 1.62 -23.62
C THR A 113 30.55 0.87 -24.77
N LEU A 114 30.16 -0.38 -25.03
CA LEU A 114 30.70 -1.15 -26.15
C LEU A 114 30.31 -0.56 -27.51
N LEU A 115 29.08 -0.07 -27.65
CA LEU A 115 28.59 0.59 -28.86
C LEU A 115 29.36 1.89 -29.12
N VAL A 116 29.57 2.73 -28.11
CA VAL A 116 30.34 3.99 -28.24
C VAL A 116 31.80 3.70 -28.59
N LYS A 117 32.44 2.74 -27.92
CA LYS A 117 33.83 2.33 -28.26
C LYS A 117 33.94 1.84 -29.71
N ARG A 118 32.96 1.07 -30.16
CA ARG A 118 32.93 0.58 -31.55
C ARG A 118 32.67 1.69 -32.54
N LEU A 119 31.82 2.66 -32.21
CA LEU A 119 31.57 3.82 -33.05
C LEU A 119 32.83 4.67 -33.22
N ILE A 120 33.52 4.99 -32.11
CA ILE A 120 34.80 5.73 -32.13
C ILE A 120 35.83 5.01 -33.01
N PHE A 121 35.97 3.69 -32.86
CA PHE A 121 36.87 2.89 -33.69
C PHE A 121 36.53 2.96 -35.19
N ILE A 122 35.25 3.04 -35.55
CA ILE A 122 34.80 3.17 -36.95
C ILE A 122 35.03 4.59 -37.50
N THR A 123 34.85 5.62 -36.67
CA THR A 123 34.98 7.03 -37.10
C THR A 123 36.42 7.52 -37.16
N GLY A 124 37.38 6.79 -36.57
CA GLY A 124 38.81 7.04 -36.74
C GLY A 124 39.34 8.31 -36.06
N GLU A 125 38.63 8.84 -35.06
CA GLU A 125 39.18 9.83 -34.12
C GLU A 125 39.97 9.16 -32.98
#